data_AF-A0AAW0NFL8-F1
#
_entry.id   AF-A0AAW0NFL8-F1
#
_cell.length_a   1.000
_cell.length_b   1.000
_cell.length_c   1.000
_cell.angle_alpha   90.00
_cell.angle_beta   90.00
_cell.angle_gamma   90.00
#
_symmetry.space_group_name_H-M   'P 1'
#
loop_
_entity.id
_entity.type
_entity.pdbx_description
1 polymer ?
#
loop_
_entity_poly.entity_id
_entity_poly.type
_entity_poly.pdbx_seq_one_letter_code
_entity_poly.pdbx_strand_id
1 'polypeptide(L)'
;MTELEDFSKRIHDRLTSVQRMLDLSIIDLPQNKMKKLGQELFAIEGILEESEKYVSRQRDQLQHLKKLEQSSQTYLDDLRHLLDNIPEHFEIEPVKIHANIENAQPRQPEKVKKVCKGYIKEMEIITIPEYESIPQYMKGRVSYDQLNAAVLCINTSVCSKYKILHQPAKTLNNHSRKLYQRFKEQETKDTKGHFFIVEADVREFTETKFDKRFQGILNMLRHCQRLKELRGGGQSSSTRPAIWCFDSTVYTELGLTGSGAEKIQEQTTGQLEVCITKEKQSKV
;
A
#
# COMPACT_ATOMS: atom_id res chain seq x y z
N MET A 1 -14.25 -2.12 14.17
CA MET A 1 -15.37 -2.76 14.91
C MET A 1 -14.98 -3.08 16.34
N THR A 2 -13.73 -3.51 16.60
CA THR A 2 -13.22 -3.80 17.96
C THR A 2 -13.32 -2.61 18.93
N GLU A 3 -13.02 -1.38 18.51
CA GLU A 3 -13.03 -0.21 19.42
C GLU A 3 -14.42 0.16 19.96
N LEU A 4 -15.48 0.01 19.15
CA LEU A 4 -16.86 0.29 19.58
C LEU A 4 -17.39 -0.81 20.52
N GLU A 5 -16.99 -2.05 20.26
CA GLU A 5 -17.30 -3.19 21.13
C GLU A 5 -16.59 -3.05 22.48
N ASP A 6 -15.33 -2.62 22.48
CA ASP A 6 -14.55 -2.35 23.69
C ASP A 6 -15.16 -1.19 24.50
N PHE A 7 -15.62 -0.13 23.83
CA PHE A 7 -16.33 0.98 24.46
C PHE A 7 -17.66 0.55 25.10
N SER A 8 -18.49 -0.19 24.35
CA SER A 8 -19.77 -0.72 24.82
C SER A 8 -19.59 -1.59 26.06
N LYS A 9 -18.58 -2.47 26.03
CA LYS A 9 -18.19 -3.29 27.18
C LYS A 9 -17.78 -2.44 28.38
N ARG A 10 -16.98 -1.40 28.17
CA ARG A 10 -16.51 -0.51 29.24
C ARG A 10 -17.65 0.23 29.94
N ILE A 11 -18.60 0.76 29.18
CA ILE A 11 -19.81 1.39 29.74
C ILE A 11 -20.66 0.36 30.48
N HIS A 12 -20.87 -0.80 29.88
CA HIS A 12 -21.68 -1.86 30.48
C HIS A 12 -21.11 -2.35 31.82
N ASP A 13 -19.79 -2.55 31.91
CA ASP A 13 -19.10 -2.95 33.14
C ASP A 13 -19.28 -1.91 34.25
N ARG A 14 -19.20 -0.62 33.90
CA ARG A 14 -19.39 0.50 34.84
C ARG A 14 -20.85 0.64 35.29
N LEU A 15 -21.80 0.56 34.36
CA LEU A 15 -23.23 0.59 34.67
C LEU A 15 -23.62 -0.57 35.60
N THR A 16 -23.09 -1.77 35.33
CA THR A 16 -23.29 -2.96 36.16
C THR A 16 -22.68 -2.79 37.55
N SER A 17 -21.53 -2.11 37.66
CA SER A 17 -20.93 -1.75 38.95
C SER A 17 -21.83 -0.82 39.76
N VAL A 18 -22.34 0.25 39.13
CA VAL A 18 -23.30 1.20 39.75
C VAL A 18 -24.57 0.48 40.19
N GLN A 19 -25.13 -0.37 39.35
CA GLN A 19 -26.36 -1.12 39.62
C GLN A 19 -26.18 -2.08 40.80
N ARG A 20 -25.08 -2.85 40.85
CA ARG A 20 -24.75 -3.71 42.00
C ARG A 20 -24.57 -2.91 43.30
N MET A 21 -24.01 -1.71 43.24
CA MET A 21 -23.90 -0.87 44.43
C MET A 21 -25.26 -0.42 44.93
N LEU A 22 -26.15 0.02 44.04
CA LEU A 22 -27.51 0.45 44.37
C LEU A 22 -28.37 -0.70 44.92
N ASP A 23 -28.30 -1.89 44.34
CA ASP A 23 -29.04 -3.07 44.81
C ASP A 23 -28.64 -3.52 46.22
N LEU A 24 -27.39 -3.26 46.62
CA LEU A 24 -26.87 -3.55 47.96
C LEU A 24 -27.14 -2.41 48.99
N SER A 25 -27.92 -1.39 48.63
CA SER A 25 -28.15 -0.15 49.40
C SER A 25 -29.51 -0.04 50.11
N ILE A 26 -30.21 -1.14 50.36
CA ILE A 26 -31.68 -1.13 50.61
C ILE A 26 -32.13 -0.36 51.88
N ILE A 27 -31.27 -0.02 52.84
CA ILE A 27 -31.70 0.58 54.12
C ILE A 27 -30.91 1.84 54.54
N ASP A 28 -29.64 1.99 54.15
CA ASP A 28 -28.91 3.26 54.21
C ASP A 28 -27.56 3.10 53.49
N LEU A 29 -27.14 4.11 52.72
CA LEU A 29 -25.89 4.04 51.96
C LEU A 29 -24.74 4.68 52.76
N PRO A 30 -23.82 3.89 53.37
CA PRO A 30 -22.72 4.46 54.14
C PRO A 30 -21.86 5.39 53.27
N GLN A 31 -21.32 6.46 53.88
CA GLN A 31 -20.59 7.53 53.17
C GLN A 31 -19.49 7.05 52.22
N ASN A 32 -18.82 5.94 52.56
CA ASN A 32 -17.79 5.33 51.73
C ASN A 32 -18.34 4.78 50.39
N LYS A 33 -19.56 4.23 50.38
CA LYS A 33 -20.24 3.76 49.17
C LYS A 33 -20.77 4.94 48.35
N MET A 34 -21.27 6.00 48.98
CA MET A 34 -21.64 7.24 48.27
C MET A 34 -20.44 7.88 47.54
N LYS A 35 -19.27 7.93 48.19
CA LYS A 35 -18.04 8.42 47.55
C LYS A 35 -17.64 7.56 46.34
N LYS A 36 -17.74 6.23 46.45
CA LYS A 36 -17.47 5.31 45.34
C LYS A 36 -18.49 5.45 44.21
N LEU A 37 -19.76 5.64 44.52
CA LEU A 37 -20.80 5.92 43.53
C LEU A 37 -20.49 7.21 42.74
N GLY A 38 -20.10 8.29 43.44
CA GLY A 38 -19.66 9.52 42.78
C GLY A 38 -18.45 9.31 41.86
N GLN A 39 -17.48 8.49 42.27
CA GLN A 39 -16.32 8.14 41.44
C GLN A 39 -16.71 7.34 40.18
N GLU A 40 -17.63 6.38 40.30
CA GLU A 40 -18.09 5.60 39.15
C GLU A 40 -18.93 6.46 38.18
N LEU A 41 -19.77 7.37 38.69
CA LEU A 41 -20.53 8.31 37.86
C LEU A 41 -19.58 9.28 37.12
N PHE A 42 -18.57 9.81 37.80
CA PHE A 42 -17.56 10.66 37.18
C PHE A 42 -16.73 9.90 36.13
N ALA A 43 -16.45 8.61 36.36
CA ALA A 43 -15.78 7.77 35.37
C ALA A 43 -16.65 7.51 34.13
N ILE A 44 -17.98 7.34 34.30
CA ILE A 44 -18.92 7.22 33.18
C ILE A 44 -18.96 8.52 32.38
N GLU A 45 -19.02 9.68 33.04
CA GLU A 45 -18.99 11.00 32.41
C GLU A 45 -17.73 11.17 31.54
N GLY A 46 -16.55 10.83 32.07
CA GLY A 46 -15.31 10.88 31.30
C GLY A 46 -15.28 9.95 30.08
N ILE A 47 -15.87 8.75 30.19
CA ILE A 47 -15.99 7.82 29.06
C ILE A 47 -16.94 8.37 27.98
N LEU A 48 -18.03 9.03 28.39
CA LEU A 48 -18.98 9.65 27.48
C LEU A 48 -18.35 10.83 26.73
N GLU A 49 -17.61 11.70 27.40
CA GLU A 49 -16.88 12.80 26.76
C GLU A 49 -15.84 12.29 25.74
N GLU A 50 -15.12 11.21 26.06
CA GLU A 50 -14.17 10.59 25.14
C GLU A 50 -14.87 10.06 23.89
N SER A 51 -16.06 9.47 24.05
CA SER A 51 -16.87 8.99 22.93
C SER A 51 -17.39 10.11 22.03
N GLU A 52 -17.80 11.23 22.61
CA GLU A 52 -18.25 12.39 21.87
C GLU A 52 -17.12 12.96 21.00
N LYS A 53 -15.91 13.05 21.55
CA LYS A 53 -14.70 13.45 20.81
C LYS A 53 -14.39 12.48 19.67
N TYR A 54 -14.51 11.18 19.92
CA TYR A 54 -14.28 10.15 18.90
C TYR A 54 -15.28 10.24 17.75
N VAL A 55 -16.58 10.32 18.06
CA VAL A 55 -17.65 10.48 17.06
C VAL A 55 -17.47 11.76 16.25
N SER A 56 -17.07 12.86 16.91
CA SER A 56 -16.80 14.13 16.23
C SER A 56 -15.65 13.99 15.23
N ARG A 57 -14.53 13.38 15.63
CA ARG A 57 -13.38 13.13 14.75
C ARG A 57 -13.76 12.23 13.56
N GLN A 58 -14.57 11.19 13.79
CA GLN A 58 -15.07 10.34 12.71
C GLN A 58 -15.96 11.11 11.73
N ARG A 59 -16.81 12.01 12.23
CA ARG A 59 -17.66 12.87 11.41
C ARG A 59 -16.82 13.79 10.51
N ASP A 60 -15.77 14.39 11.05
CA ASP A 60 -14.85 15.24 10.28
C ASP A 60 -14.14 14.44 9.18
N GLN A 61 -13.65 13.24 9.50
CA GLN A 61 -13.05 12.33 8.52
C GLN A 61 -14.02 11.98 7.39
N LEU A 62 -15.27 11.68 7.72
CA LEU A 62 -16.32 11.43 6.72
C LEU A 62 -16.58 12.66 5.84
N GLN A 63 -16.56 13.86 6.41
CA GLN A 63 -16.72 15.09 5.64
C GLN A 63 -15.57 15.30 4.66
N HIS A 64 -14.32 15.03 5.07
CA HIS A 64 -13.16 15.10 4.19
C HIS A 64 -13.23 14.08 3.05
N LEU A 65 -13.62 12.84 3.35
CA LEU A 65 -13.79 11.79 2.33
C LEU A 65 -14.89 12.17 1.31
N LYS A 66 -15.99 12.75 1.77
CA LYS A 66 -17.07 13.21 0.88
C LYS A 66 -16.62 14.35 -0.03
N LYS A 67 -15.80 15.28 0.47
CA LYS A 67 -15.20 16.35 -0.37
C LYS A 67 -14.27 15.76 -1.43
N LEU A 68 -13.47 14.76 -1.07
CA LEU A 68 -12.58 14.07 -2.02
C LEU A 68 -13.39 13.36 -3.11
N GLU A 69 -14.43 12.61 -2.73
CA GLU A 69 -15.35 11.96 -3.67
C GLU A 69 -15.96 12.97 -4.66
N GLN A 70 -16.43 14.11 -4.17
CA GLN A 70 -16.96 15.18 -5.02
C GLN A 70 -15.91 15.71 -6.00
N SER A 71 -14.68 15.97 -5.54
CA SER A 71 -13.61 16.44 -6.44
C SER A 71 -13.26 15.40 -7.51
N SER A 72 -13.23 14.11 -7.16
CA SER A 72 -13.01 13.02 -8.10
C SER A 72 -14.13 12.94 -9.14
N GLN A 73 -15.38 13.13 -8.73
CA GLN A 73 -16.52 13.15 -9.65
C GLN A 73 -16.43 14.31 -10.62
N THR A 74 -16.04 15.50 -10.16
CA THR A 74 -15.80 16.66 -11.03
C THR A 74 -14.74 16.37 -12.10
N TYR A 75 -13.61 15.74 -11.73
CA TYR A 75 -12.60 15.35 -12.72
C TYR A 75 -13.12 14.37 -13.76
N LEU A 76 -13.97 13.41 -13.35
CA LEU A 76 -14.59 12.48 -14.29
C LEU A 76 -15.55 13.18 -15.26
N ASP A 77 -16.33 14.13 -14.75
CA ASP A 77 -17.25 14.92 -15.56
C ASP A 77 -16.48 15.81 -16.54
N ASP A 78 -15.37 16.41 -16.11
CA ASP A 78 -14.47 17.20 -16.97
C ASP A 78 -13.84 16.33 -18.08
N LEU A 79 -13.33 15.15 -17.72
CA LEU A 79 -12.77 14.20 -18.69
C LEU A 79 -13.82 13.74 -19.69
N ARG A 80 -15.06 13.52 -19.25
CA ARG A 80 -16.17 13.16 -20.12
C ARG A 80 -16.53 14.30 -21.06
N HIS A 81 -16.59 15.53 -20.56
CA HIS A 81 -16.81 16.71 -21.38
C HIS A 81 -15.68 16.89 -22.42
N LEU A 82 -14.43 16.64 -22.05
CA LEU A 82 -13.31 16.67 -22.99
C LEU A 82 -13.45 15.59 -24.07
N LEU A 83 -13.85 14.37 -23.69
CA LEU A 83 -14.08 13.26 -24.64
C LEU A 83 -15.22 13.57 -25.61
N ASP A 84 -16.31 14.16 -25.11
CA ASP A 84 -17.50 14.48 -25.92
C ASP A 84 -17.26 15.68 -26.87
N ASN A 85 -16.22 16.48 -26.64
CA ASN A 85 -15.91 17.70 -27.41
C ASN A 85 -14.56 17.65 -28.17
N ILE A 86 -14.07 16.44 -28.49
CA ILE A 86 -12.88 16.30 -29.35
C ILE A 86 -13.24 16.76 -30.77
N PRO A 87 -12.52 17.73 -31.37
CA PRO A 87 -12.76 18.15 -32.75
C PRO A 87 -12.53 17.00 -33.74
N GLU A 88 -13.40 16.86 -34.75
CA GLU A 88 -13.38 15.79 -35.78
C GLU A 88 -12.06 15.67 -36.59
N HIS A 89 -11.06 16.53 -36.38
CA HIS A 89 -9.75 16.45 -37.03
C HIS A 89 -8.61 15.94 -36.13
N PHE A 90 -8.89 15.65 -34.85
CA PHE A 90 -7.99 14.89 -33.99
C PHE A 90 -8.36 13.41 -34.06
N GLU A 91 -7.91 12.74 -35.13
CA GLU A 91 -7.91 11.28 -35.18
C GLU A 91 -6.94 10.75 -34.11
N ILE A 92 -7.44 10.56 -32.89
CA ILE A 92 -6.77 9.69 -31.92
C ILE A 92 -7.12 8.28 -32.38
N GLU A 93 -6.21 7.64 -33.13
CA GLU A 93 -6.34 6.20 -33.35
C GLU A 93 -6.46 5.53 -31.97
N PRO A 94 -7.49 4.69 -31.76
CA PRO A 94 -7.66 4.03 -30.48
C PRO A 94 -6.46 3.11 -30.28
N VAL A 95 -5.60 3.44 -29.31
CA VAL A 95 -4.62 2.51 -28.79
C VAL A 95 -5.42 1.30 -28.29
N LYS A 96 -5.38 0.23 -29.08
CA LYS A 96 -5.97 -1.06 -28.76
C LYS A 96 -5.27 -1.61 -27.52
N ILE A 97 -5.77 -1.21 -26.36
CA ILE A 97 -5.70 -2.04 -25.15
C ILE A 97 -6.41 -3.33 -25.56
N HIS A 98 -5.65 -4.39 -25.82
CA HIS A 98 -6.19 -5.72 -26.05
C HIS A 98 -6.77 -6.24 -24.73
N ALA A 99 -7.89 -5.67 -24.30
CA ALA A 99 -8.87 -6.37 -23.50
C ALA A 99 -9.65 -7.25 -24.48
N ASN A 100 -9.23 -8.51 -24.61
CA ASN A 100 -10.03 -9.53 -25.28
C ASN A 100 -11.31 -9.73 -24.47
N ILE A 101 -12.35 -8.98 -24.82
CA ILE A 101 -13.72 -9.23 -24.40
C ILE A 101 -14.53 -9.38 -25.69
N GLU A 102 -15.16 -10.56 -25.80
CA GLU A 102 -16.20 -10.97 -26.74
C GLU A 102 -15.79 -11.81 -27.95
N ASN A 103 -15.69 -13.12 -27.71
CA ASN A 103 -16.49 -14.07 -28.46
C ASN A 103 -16.78 -15.32 -27.61
N ALA A 104 -17.92 -15.34 -26.90
CA ALA A 104 -18.51 -16.59 -26.39
C ALA A 104 -19.97 -16.36 -25.95
N GLN A 105 -20.90 -16.82 -26.78
CA GLN A 105 -22.26 -17.14 -26.34
C GLN A 105 -22.26 -18.34 -25.35
N PRO A 106 -23.35 -18.52 -24.59
CA PRO A 106 -23.31 -18.97 -23.20
C PRO A 106 -23.44 -20.48 -23.04
N ARG A 107 -22.67 -21.10 -22.12
CA ARG A 107 -23.08 -22.32 -21.40
C ARG A 107 -22.19 -22.69 -20.21
N GLN A 108 -22.86 -22.68 -19.06
CA GLN A 108 -22.69 -23.46 -17.82
C GLN A 108 -21.71 -22.97 -16.74
N PRO A 109 -22.17 -22.86 -15.47
CA PRO A 109 -21.43 -22.27 -14.37
C PRO A 109 -20.51 -23.31 -13.74
N GLU A 110 -19.23 -23.32 -14.09
CA GLU A 110 -18.26 -24.02 -13.27
C GLU A 110 -17.95 -23.20 -12.02
N LYS A 111 -18.23 -23.85 -10.88
CA LYS A 111 -18.10 -23.34 -9.52
C LYS A 111 -16.74 -22.70 -9.29
N VAL A 112 -16.70 -21.37 -9.35
CA VAL A 112 -15.61 -20.60 -8.74
C VAL A 112 -15.73 -20.80 -7.23
N LYS A 113 -14.96 -21.76 -6.72
CA LYS A 113 -14.78 -21.96 -5.29
C LYS A 113 -14.27 -20.65 -4.71
N LYS A 114 -15.13 -19.98 -3.95
CA LYS A 114 -14.72 -18.97 -2.97
C LYS A 114 -13.59 -19.54 -2.13
N VAL A 115 -12.49 -18.79 -2.03
CA VAL A 115 -11.70 -18.48 -0.82
C VAL A 115 -10.24 -18.18 -1.23
N CYS A 116 -9.79 -16.95 -0.93
CA CYS A 116 -8.71 -16.70 0.03
C CYS A 116 -8.84 -15.24 0.51
N LYS A 117 -9.30 -15.06 1.75
CA LYS A 117 -9.25 -13.79 2.48
C LYS A 117 -7.81 -13.60 2.97
N GLY A 118 -6.97 -13.02 2.13
CA GLY A 118 -5.61 -12.65 2.49
C GLY A 118 -5.07 -11.74 1.41
N TYR A 119 -4.98 -10.45 1.70
CA TYR A 119 -4.38 -9.47 0.81
C TYR A 119 -2.91 -9.86 0.57
N ILE A 120 -2.58 -10.26 -0.65
CA ILE A 120 -1.19 -10.48 -1.08
C ILE A 120 -0.76 -9.19 -1.78
N LYS A 121 0.32 -8.57 -1.30
CA LYS A 121 0.85 -7.35 -1.90
C LYS A 121 1.61 -7.69 -3.17
N GLU A 122 1.21 -7.09 -4.28
CA GLU A 122 1.85 -7.20 -5.59
C GLU A 122 2.76 -6.00 -5.86
N MET A 123 3.82 -6.21 -6.65
CA MET A 123 4.69 -5.15 -7.14
C MET A 123 3.98 -4.35 -8.22
N GLU A 124 4.04 -3.03 -8.11
CA GLU A 124 3.52 -2.12 -9.13
C GLU A 124 4.38 -2.14 -10.41
N ILE A 125 3.71 -2.10 -11.55
CA ILE A 125 4.31 -2.01 -12.88
C ILE A 125 5.17 -0.74 -12.97
N ILE A 126 6.27 -0.81 -13.72
CA ILE A 126 7.11 0.36 -13.98
C ILE A 126 6.45 1.20 -15.06
N THR A 127 6.26 2.48 -14.81
CA THR A 127 5.72 3.44 -15.78
C THR A 127 6.77 3.86 -16.80
N ILE A 128 6.34 4.37 -17.96
CA ILE A 128 7.25 4.89 -19.01
C ILE A 128 8.26 5.92 -18.46
N PRO A 129 7.85 6.99 -17.73
CA PRO A 129 8.82 7.96 -17.20
C PRO A 129 9.80 7.35 -16.21
N GLU A 130 9.37 6.40 -15.38
CA GLU A 130 10.28 5.69 -14.47
C GLU A 130 11.29 4.84 -15.26
N TYR A 131 10.86 4.17 -16.33
CA TYR A 131 11.76 3.39 -17.18
C TYR A 131 12.78 4.27 -17.95
N GLU A 132 12.33 5.43 -18.43
CA GLU A 132 13.22 6.38 -19.10
C GLU A 132 14.27 6.94 -18.14
N SER A 133 13.91 7.16 -16.87
CA SER A 133 14.81 7.63 -15.82
C SER A 133 15.97 6.67 -15.50
N ILE A 134 15.82 5.37 -15.81
CA ILE A 134 16.87 4.37 -15.55
C ILE A 134 18.10 4.70 -16.42
N PRO A 135 19.33 4.71 -15.87
CA PRO A 135 20.53 4.93 -16.67
C PRO A 135 20.75 3.86 -17.75
N GLN A 136 21.26 4.27 -18.91
CA GLN A 136 21.43 3.37 -20.07
C GLN A 136 22.34 2.16 -19.78
N TYR A 137 23.37 2.34 -18.95
CA TYR A 137 24.26 1.25 -18.55
C TYR A 137 23.56 0.17 -17.70
N MET A 138 22.47 0.52 -17.01
CA MET A 138 21.63 -0.44 -16.27
C MET A 138 20.59 -1.11 -17.19
N LYS A 139 20.00 -0.33 -18.11
CA LYS A 139 19.04 -0.83 -19.11
C LYS A 139 19.66 -1.88 -20.04
N GLY A 140 20.89 -1.64 -20.48
CA GLY A 140 21.55 -2.50 -21.47
C GLY A 140 20.71 -2.60 -22.74
N ARG A 141 20.21 -3.81 -23.04
CA ARG A 141 19.31 -4.09 -24.18
C ARG A 141 17.89 -4.52 -23.75
N VAL A 142 17.55 -4.33 -22.47
CA VAL A 142 16.23 -4.70 -21.95
C VAL A 142 15.23 -3.63 -22.38
N SER A 143 14.10 -4.04 -22.98
CA SER A 143 12.99 -3.13 -23.31
C SER A 143 12.03 -2.94 -22.13
N TYR A 144 11.21 -1.90 -22.22
CA TYR A 144 10.13 -1.62 -21.26
C TYR A 144 9.22 -2.85 -21.03
N ASP A 145 8.78 -3.49 -22.11
CA ASP A 145 7.91 -4.67 -22.04
C ASP A 145 8.59 -5.84 -21.34
N GLN A 146 9.90 -6.01 -21.54
CA GLN A 146 10.66 -7.09 -20.93
C GLN A 146 10.86 -6.87 -19.43
N LEU A 147 11.04 -5.61 -19.01
CA LEU A 147 11.07 -5.24 -17.59
C LEU A 147 9.73 -5.56 -16.92
N ASN A 148 8.63 -5.09 -17.50
CA ASN A 148 7.31 -5.29 -16.93
C ASN A 148 6.81 -6.74 -17.02
N ALA A 149 7.22 -7.50 -18.04
CA ALA A 149 7.01 -8.94 -18.08
C ALA A 149 7.69 -9.63 -16.88
N ALA A 150 8.90 -9.23 -16.51
CA ALA A 150 9.57 -9.77 -15.32
C ALA A 150 8.86 -9.38 -14.02
N VAL A 151 8.31 -8.15 -13.92
CA VAL A 151 7.46 -7.73 -12.78
C VAL A 151 6.26 -8.67 -12.64
N LEU A 152 5.58 -8.99 -13.75
CA LEU A 152 4.45 -9.92 -13.73
C LEU A 152 4.86 -11.34 -13.33
N CYS A 153 6.01 -11.83 -13.78
CA CYS A 153 6.56 -13.12 -13.33
C CYS A 153 6.83 -13.13 -11.82
N ILE A 154 7.39 -12.03 -11.29
CA ILE A 154 7.63 -11.86 -9.86
C ILE A 154 6.30 -11.87 -9.09
N ASN A 155 5.31 -11.09 -9.51
CA ASN A 155 3.99 -11.05 -8.87
C ASN A 155 3.32 -12.42 -8.88
N THR A 156 3.37 -13.14 -10.01
CA THR A 156 2.85 -14.50 -10.13
C THR A 156 3.52 -15.46 -9.13
N SER A 157 4.83 -15.32 -8.94
CA SER A 157 5.61 -16.13 -7.98
C SER A 157 5.23 -15.80 -6.54
N VAL A 158 5.10 -14.51 -6.20
CA VAL A 158 4.65 -14.04 -4.88
C VAL A 158 3.24 -14.54 -4.58
N CYS A 159 2.29 -14.32 -5.49
CA CYS A 159 0.91 -14.74 -5.33
C CYS A 159 0.81 -16.26 -5.15
N SER A 160 1.54 -17.04 -5.94
CA SER A 160 1.55 -18.51 -5.81
C SER A 160 2.13 -18.97 -4.46
N LYS A 161 3.27 -18.41 -4.04
CA LYS A 161 3.92 -18.72 -2.75
C LYS A 161 3.00 -18.41 -1.56
N TYR A 162 2.47 -17.20 -1.49
CA TYR A 162 1.68 -16.74 -0.35
C TYR A 162 0.27 -17.33 -0.35
N LYS A 163 -0.26 -17.74 -1.51
CA LYS A 163 -1.46 -18.57 -1.59
C LYS A 163 -1.27 -19.93 -0.91
N ILE A 164 -0.12 -20.58 -1.10
CA ILE A 164 0.21 -21.83 -0.40
C ILE A 164 0.40 -21.58 1.11
N LEU A 165 1.03 -20.48 1.51
CA LEU A 165 1.25 -20.15 2.93
C LEU A 165 -0.04 -19.84 3.69
N HIS A 166 -1.01 -19.17 3.04
CA HIS A 166 -2.30 -18.84 3.65
C HIS A 166 -3.30 -20.01 3.61
N GLN A 167 -3.06 -21.02 2.78
CA GLN A 167 -3.93 -22.18 2.68
C GLN A 167 -3.78 -23.10 3.90
N PRO A 168 -4.87 -23.61 4.50
CA PRO A 168 -4.78 -24.51 5.65
C PRO A 168 -4.05 -25.82 5.29
N ALA A 169 -3.09 -26.23 6.12
CA ALA A 169 -2.19 -27.37 5.87
C ALA A 169 -2.91 -28.70 5.57
N LYS A 170 -4.12 -28.88 6.11
CA LYS A 170 -4.98 -30.05 5.86
C LYS A 170 -5.46 -30.17 4.41
N THR A 171 -5.49 -29.06 3.67
CA THR A 171 -5.97 -29.00 2.29
C THR A 171 -4.85 -28.99 1.25
N LEU A 172 -3.59 -28.96 1.69
CA LEU A 172 -2.42 -28.95 0.81
C LEU A 172 -2.15 -30.35 0.24
N ASN A 173 -1.85 -30.40 -1.06
CA ASN A 173 -1.35 -31.60 -1.72
C ASN A 173 0.11 -31.90 -1.28
N ASN A 174 0.66 -33.07 -1.66
CA ASN A 174 2.01 -33.47 -1.25
C ASN A 174 3.12 -32.53 -1.75
N HIS A 175 2.97 -31.97 -2.95
CA HIS A 175 3.93 -31.00 -3.51
C HIS A 175 3.89 -29.67 -2.77
N SER A 176 2.71 -29.09 -2.63
CA SER A 176 2.47 -27.85 -1.89
C SER A 176 2.85 -27.98 -0.41
N ARG A 177 2.77 -29.16 0.20
CA ARG A 177 3.25 -29.41 1.56
C ARG A 177 4.78 -29.33 1.66
N LYS A 178 5.51 -29.87 0.66
CA LYS A 178 6.98 -29.71 0.57
C LYS A 178 7.37 -28.24 0.38
N LEU A 179 6.65 -27.52 -0.51
CA LEU A 179 6.86 -26.09 -0.72
C LEU A 179 6.56 -25.28 0.54
N TYR A 180 5.47 -25.57 1.24
CA TYR A 180 5.11 -24.93 2.51
C TYR A 180 6.23 -25.07 3.54
N GLN A 181 6.77 -26.28 3.70
CA GLN A 181 7.89 -26.54 4.61
C GLN A 181 9.13 -25.74 4.19
N ARG A 182 9.50 -25.75 2.90
CA ARG A 182 10.61 -24.95 2.36
C ARG A 182 10.44 -23.46 2.65
N PHE A 183 9.24 -22.91 2.44
CA PHE A 183 8.96 -21.49 2.68
C PHE A 183 9.10 -21.13 4.16
N LYS A 184 8.69 -22.03 5.06
CA LYS A 184 8.85 -21.84 6.51
C LYS A 184 10.31 -21.89 6.95
N GLU A 185 11.11 -22.77 6.37
CA GLU A 185 12.56 -22.86 6.64
C GLU A 185 13.34 -21.65 6.12
N GLN A 186 12.85 -21.01 5.06
CA GLN A 186 13.44 -19.79 4.50
C GLN A 186 13.07 -18.51 5.27
N GLU A 187 12.12 -18.58 6.21
CA GLU A 187 11.69 -17.42 7.00
C GLU A 187 12.78 -17.07 8.03
N THR A 188 13.38 -15.89 7.88
CA THR A 188 14.38 -15.32 8.80
C THR A 188 13.79 -14.19 9.64
N LYS A 189 14.54 -13.72 10.65
CA LYS A 189 14.14 -12.56 11.47
C LYS A 189 13.89 -11.31 10.61
N ASP A 190 14.69 -11.12 9.57
CA ASP A 190 14.66 -9.94 8.69
C ASP A 190 13.54 -10.00 7.65
N THR A 191 13.00 -11.20 7.38
CA THR A 191 11.91 -11.41 6.41
C THR A 191 10.55 -11.59 7.06
N LYS A 192 10.50 -11.65 8.39
CA LYS A 192 9.26 -11.84 9.14
C LYS A 192 8.33 -10.63 8.89
N GLY A 193 7.07 -10.91 8.55
CA GLY A 193 6.08 -9.88 8.26
C GLY A 193 6.23 -9.20 6.90
N HIS A 194 7.18 -9.62 6.06
CA HIS A 194 7.40 -9.04 4.74
C HIS A 194 7.12 -10.07 3.62
N PHE A 195 6.68 -9.58 2.46
CA PHE A 195 6.55 -10.40 1.25
C PHE A 195 7.90 -10.55 0.56
N PHE A 196 8.37 -11.79 0.39
CA PHE A 196 9.65 -12.08 -0.25
C PHE A 196 9.60 -13.34 -1.12
N ILE A 197 10.46 -13.37 -2.13
CA ILE A 197 10.72 -14.57 -2.93
C ILE A 197 12.21 -14.82 -3.05
N VAL A 198 12.55 -16.06 -3.35
CA VAL A 198 13.89 -16.46 -3.76
C VAL A 198 13.90 -16.90 -5.23
N GLU A 199 15.09 -17.02 -5.81
CA GLU A 199 15.28 -17.56 -7.16
C GLU A 199 14.54 -18.89 -7.42
N ALA A 200 14.57 -19.80 -6.44
CA ALA A 200 13.89 -21.09 -6.55
C ALA A 200 12.36 -20.97 -6.64
N ASP A 201 11.77 -19.88 -6.14
CA ASP A 201 10.32 -19.64 -6.21
C ASP A 201 9.94 -19.19 -7.62
N VAL A 202 10.74 -18.32 -8.23
CA VAL A 202 10.52 -17.88 -9.62
C VAL A 202 10.61 -19.07 -10.58
N ARG A 203 11.63 -19.92 -10.41
CA ARG A 203 11.78 -21.13 -11.24
C ARG A 203 10.68 -22.18 -11.03
N GLU A 204 10.05 -22.19 -9.85
CA GLU A 204 8.98 -23.15 -9.51
C GLU A 204 7.64 -22.71 -10.11
N PHE A 205 7.31 -21.42 -10.01
CA PHE A 205 6.00 -20.90 -10.37
C PHE A 205 5.94 -20.24 -11.75
N THR A 206 7.09 -20.03 -12.39
CA THR A 206 7.17 -19.46 -13.73
C THR A 206 8.14 -20.26 -14.59
N GLU A 207 7.89 -20.30 -15.89
CA GLU A 207 8.80 -20.93 -16.87
C GLU A 207 10.01 -20.03 -17.20
N THR A 208 10.16 -18.91 -16.50
CA THR A 208 11.21 -17.93 -16.76
C THR A 208 12.56 -18.43 -16.26
N LYS A 209 13.54 -18.45 -17.17
CA LYS A 209 14.92 -18.77 -16.81
C LYS A 209 15.53 -17.64 -16.01
N PHE A 210 16.07 -17.99 -14.86
CA PHE A 210 16.76 -17.06 -13.99
C PHE A 210 18.22 -16.91 -14.42
N ASP A 211 18.47 -16.03 -15.39
CA ASP A 211 19.77 -15.81 -16.03
C ASP A 211 20.41 -14.45 -15.66
N LYS A 212 21.59 -14.14 -16.25
CA LYS A 212 22.27 -12.84 -16.03
C LYS A 212 21.43 -11.65 -16.47
N ARG A 213 20.52 -11.84 -17.43
CA ARG A 213 19.62 -10.79 -17.92
C ARG A 213 18.52 -10.51 -16.90
N PHE A 214 17.93 -11.55 -16.31
CA PHE A 214 16.98 -11.41 -15.20
C PHE A 214 17.64 -10.74 -13.98
N GLN A 215 18.90 -11.06 -13.69
CA GLN A 215 19.69 -10.34 -12.67
C GLN A 215 19.86 -8.86 -12.99
N GLY A 216 20.12 -8.52 -14.26
CA GLY A 216 20.12 -7.13 -14.73
C GLY A 216 18.78 -6.44 -14.48
N ILE A 217 17.67 -7.13 -14.76
CA ILE A 217 16.31 -6.63 -14.49
C ILE A 217 16.07 -6.39 -12.99
N LEU A 218 16.51 -7.29 -12.12
CA LEU A 218 16.41 -7.08 -10.67
C LEU A 218 17.20 -5.84 -10.20
N ASN A 219 18.36 -5.56 -10.80
CA ASN A 219 19.11 -4.33 -10.53
C ASN A 219 18.34 -3.08 -10.98
N MET A 220 17.64 -3.13 -12.12
CA MET A 220 16.77 -2.05 -12.57
C MET A 220 15.58 -1.84 -11.62
N LEU A 221 14.91 -2.91 -11.20
CA LEU A 221 13.81 -2.85 -10.24
C LEU A 221 14.24 -2.32 -8.88
N ARG A 222 15.47 -2.62 -8.46
CA ARG A 222 16.09 -2.03 -7.27
C ARG A 222 16.32 -0.52 -7.44
N HIS A 223 16.75 -0.06 -8.61
CA HIS A 223 16.90 1.36 -8.91
C HIS A 223 15.55 2.09 -8.88
N CYS A 224 14.51 1.46 -9.45
CA CYS A 224 13.12 1.92 -9.37
C CYS A 224 12.45 1.68 -8.02
N GLN A 225 13.21 1.25 -7.00
CA GLN A 225 12.74 1.17 -5.62
C GLN A 225 11.58 0.18 -5.41
N ARG A 226 11.43 -0.80 -6.30
CA ARG A 226 10.36 -1.81 -6.25
C ARG A 226 10.71 -3.03 -5.42
N LEU A 227 12.00 -3.31 -5.24
CA LEU A 227 12.48 -4.45 -4.45
C LEU A 227 13.75 -4.12 -3.68
N LYS A 228 13.94 -4.84 -2.57
CA LYS A 228 15.18 -4.81 -1.76
C LYS A 228 15.77 -6.20 -1.69
N GLU A 229 17.06 -6.30 -1.99
CA GLU A 229 17.83 -7.54 -1.79
C GLU A 229 18.29 -7.63 -0.33
N LEU A 230 17.86 -8.67 0.37
CA LEU A 230 18.32 -9.00 1.71
C LEU A 230 19.37 -10.12 1.60
N ARG A 231 20.59 -9.83 2.05
CA ARG A 231 21.66 -10.81 2.23
C ARG A 231 21.83 -11.01 3.73
N GLY A 232 21.28 -12.10 4.27
CA GLY A 232 21.37 -12.40 5.70
C GLY A 232 22.83 -12.47 6.17
N GLY A 233 23.17 -11.71 7.19
CA GLY A 233 24.54 -11.57 7.71
C GLY A 233 25.02 -12.79 8.51
N GLY A 234 26.28 -13.17 8.30
CA GLY A 234 27.05 -14.00 9.22
C GLY A 234 27.09 -15.50 8.95
N GLN A 235 27.70 -15.93 7.83
CA GLN A 235 28.61 -17.08 7.78
C GLN A 235 29.32 -17.11 6.41
N SER A 236 30.61 -17.46 6.45
CA SER A 236 31.53 -17.54 5.32
C SER A 236 31.10 -18.55 4.24
N SER A 237 31.47 -18.24 2.99
CA SER A 237 31.45 -19.06 1.76
C SER A 237 30.09 -19.51 1.21
N SER A 238 29.72 -18.89 0.08
CA SER A 238 28.87 -19.39 -1.01
C SER A 238 27.55 -20.09 -0.66
N THR A 239 26.46 -19.60 -1.27
CA THR A 239 25.19 -20.33 -1.48
C THR A 239 24.10 -20.12 -0.41
N ARG A 240 23.78 -18.86 -0.10
CA ARG A 240 22.38 -18.53 0.21
C ARG A 240 21.74 -17.82 -0.99
N PRO A 241 20.53 -18.21 -1.40
CA PRO A 241 19.83 -17.54 -2.48
C PRO A 241 19.55 -16.09 -2.09
N ALA A 242 19.72 -15.17 -3.04
CA ALA A 242 19.31 -13.78 -2.85
C ALA A 242 17.82 -13.74 -2.52
N ILE A 243 17.47 -13.05 -1.43
CA ILE A 243 16.08 -12.85 -1.02
C ILE A 243 15.65 -11.47 -1.52
N TRP A 244 14.60 -11.40 -2.31
CA TRP A 244 14.01 -10.13 -2.73
C TRP A 244 12.74 -9.87 -1.96
N CYS A 245 12.74 -8.76 -1.22
CA CYS A 245 11.62 -8.28 -0.44
C CYS A 245 10.89 -7.19 -1.23
N PHE A 246 9.56 -7.26 -1.27
CA PHE A 246 8.65 -6.37 -1.99
C PHE A 246 7.90 -5.41 -1.07
N ASP A 247 8.06 -5.58 0.25
CA ASP A 247 7.47 -4.69 1.22
C ASP A 247 8.52 -3.69 1.70
N SER A 248 8.59 -2.54 1.02
CA SER A 248 9.19 -1.34 1.60
C SER A 248 8.07 -0.50 2.20
N THR A 249 7.60 -0.88 3.39
CA THR A 249 7.21 0.13 4.40
C THR A 249 8.42 0.96 4.87
N VAL A 250 9.61 0.73 4.33
CA VAL A 250 10.85 1.50 4.51
C VAL A 250 10.90 2.78 3.65
N TYR A 251 9.76 3.38 3.30
CA TYR A 251 9.70 4.75 2.77
C TYR A 251 9.24 5.78 3.80
N THR A 252 8.97 5.37 5.04
CA THR A 252 8.42 6.26 6.08
C THR A 252 9.28 6.36 7.35
N GLU A 253 10.56 5.99 7.30
CA GLU A 253 11.53 6.21 8.40
C GLU A 253 12.83 6.87 7.90
N LEU A 254 12.71 7.91 7.09
CA LEU A 254 13.69 8.99 7.05
C LEU A 254 12.91 10.29 7.07
N GLY A 255 12.76 10.85 8.28
CA GLY A 255 12.09 12.13 8.48
C GLY A 255 12.69 13.22 7.59
N LEU A 256 11.85 13.76 6.71
CA LEU A 256 11.96 15.12 6.22
C LEU A 256 10.58 15.77 6.38
N THR A 257 10.31 16.20 7.60
CA THR A 257 9.40 17.31 7.85
C THR A 257 10.02 18.56 7.24
N GLY A 258 9.39 19.10 6.20
CA GLY A 258 9.47 20.51 5.85
C GLY A 258 10.71 20.98 5.07
N SER A 259 10.44 21.94 4.19
CA SER A 259 11.37 22.79 3.44
C SER A 259 11.97 22.16 2.18
N GLY A 260 11.54 22.68 1.02
CA GLY A 260 12.13 22.32 -0.28
C GLY A 260 11.22 22.53 -1.49
N ALA A 261 9.97 22.97 -1.31
CA ALA A 261 9.13 23.49 -2.39
C ALA A 261 9.10 25.02 -2.33
N GLU A 262 10.28 25.66 -2.47
CA GLU A 262 10.41 27.11 -2.68
C GLU A 262 11.86 27.44 -3.02
N LYS A 263 12.27 27.14 -4.25
CA LYS A 263 13.43 27.77 -4.91
C LYS A 263 13.41 27.56 -6.42
N ILE A 264 12.26 27.82 -7.02
CA ILE A 264 12.14 28.11 -8.46
C ILE A 264 11.15 29.28 -8.60
N GLN A 265 11.51 30.44 -8.05
CA GLN A 265 10.85 31.70 -8.40
C GLN A 265 11.66 32.97 -8.07
N GLU A 266 12.99 32.85 -8.00
CA GLU A 266 13.85 34.00 -7.71
C GLU A 266 15.17 33.95 -8.50
N GLN A 267 15.07 33.67 -9.81
CA GLN A 267 16.16 33.90 -10.77
C GLN A 267 15.71 34.51 -12.11
N THR A 268 14.42 34.86 -12.25
CA THR A 268 13.88 35.46 -13.50
C THR A 268 13.37 36.89 -13.31
N THR A 269 13.71 37.54 -12.18
CA THR A 269 13.38 38.96 -11.93
C THR A 269 14.63 39.84 -11.75
N GLY A 270 15.84 39.26 -11.88
CA GLY A 270 17.12 39.97 -11.77
C GLY A 270 17.83 40.26 -13.10
N GLN A 271 17.24 39.90 -14.25
CA GLN A 271 17.82 40.13 -15.59
C GLN A 271 17.08 41.17 -16.44
N LEU A 272 16.00 41.77 -15.92
CA LEU A 272 15.28 42.86 -16.60
C LEU A 272 15.62 44.27 -16.08
N GLU A 273 16.33 44.42 -14.95
CA GLU A 273 16.80 45.73 -14.46
C GLU A 273 18.23 46.12 -14.90
N VAL A 274 18.98 45.20 -15.51
CA VAL A 274 20.34 45.49 -16.02
C VAL A 274 20.32 45.95 -17.49
N CYS A 275 19.19 45.81 -18.20
CA CYS A 275 19.01 46.33 -19.56
C CYS A 275 18.47 47.78 -19.60
N ILE A 276 17.87 48.29 -18.52
CA ILE A 276 17.29 49.66 -18.51
C ILE A 276 18.30 50.73 -18.05
N THR A 277 19.44 50.34 -17.49
CA THR A 277 20.49 51.27 -17.00
C THR A 277 21.66 51.46 -17.95
N LYS A 278 21.75 50.71 -19.07
CA LYS A 278 22.77 50.92 -20.11
C LYS A 278 22.32 51.77 -21.32
N GLU A 279 21.04 52.12 -21.41
CA GLU A 279 20.51 52.98 -22.49
C GLU A 279 20.37 54.47 -22.08
N LYS A 280 20.74 54.83 -20.84
CA LYS A 280 20.77 56.24 -20.37
C LYS A 280 22.16 56.86 -20.22
N GLN A 281 23.23 56.17 -20.61
CA GLN A 281 24.60 56.72 -20.62
C GLN A 281 25.21 56.89 -22.02
N SER A 282 24.40 56.79 -23.08
CA SER A 282 24.83 57.08 -24.46
C SER A 282 23.99 58.20 -25.10
N LYS A 283 23.69 59.24 -24.30
CA LYS A 283 23.18 60.55 -24.74
C LYS A 283 23.63 61.62 -23.75
N VAL A 284 24.94 61.87 -23.74
CA VAL A 284 25.57 63.17 -23.48
C VAL A 284 26.60 63.36 -24.58
#